data_AF-A0A0R2R205-F1
#
_entry.id   AF-A0A0R2R205-F1
#
_cell.length_a   1.000
_cell.length_b   1.000
_cell.length_c   1.000
_cell.angle_alpha   90.00
_cell.angle_beta   90.00
_cell.angle_gamma   90.00
#
_symmetry.space_group_name_H-M   'P 1'
#
loop_
_entity.id
_entity.type
_entity.pdbx_description
1 polymer ?
#
loop_
_entity_poly.entity_id
_entity_poly.type
_entity_poly.pdbx_seq_one_letter_code
_entity_poly.pdbx_strand_id
1 'polypeptide(L)' 'MSAIQIKDVSEEIHEQLRERAKESNCTLGEYVLRLIRADLLRPSVAKWKADMLGRPGAAIDTQFVIDEIRRMRDTAK' A
#
# COMPACT_ATOMS: atom_id res chain seq x y z
N MET A 1 -15.42 25.62 -2.41
CA MET A 1 -15.42 24.14 -2.53
C MET A 1 -14.93 23.79 -3.92
N SER A 2 -13.87 23.00 -4.04
CA SER A 2 -13.40 22.49 -5.33
C SER A 2 -14.17 21.22 -5.71
N ALA A 3 -14.59 21.11 -6.97
CA ALA A 3 -15.21 19.91 -7.51
C ALA A 3 -14.28 19.27 -8.55
N ILE A 4 -14.19 17.94 -8.54
CA ILE A 4 -13.48 17.16 -9.56
C ILE A 4 -14.54 16.52 -10.44
N GLN A 5 -14.48 16.80 -11.74
CA GLN A 5 -15.31 16.13 -12.75
C GLN A 5 -14.42 15.19 -13.55
N ILE A 6 -14.74 13.91 -13.53
CA ILE A 6 -14.08 12.89 -14.34
C ILE A 6 -14.97 12.63 -15.55
N LYS A 7 -14.43 12.84 -16.74
CA LYS A 7 -15.11 12.57 -18.02
C LYS A 7 -14.65 11.24 -18.59
N ASP A 8 -15.43 10.70 -19.52
CA ASP A 8 -15.10 9.49 -20.27
C ASP A 8 -14.86 8.25 -19.40
N VAL A 9 -15.55 8.16 -18.26
CA VAL A 9 -15.58 6.95 -17.43
C VAL A 9 -16.45 5.93 -18.14
N SER A 10 -15.91 4.74 -18.41
CA SER A 10 -16.71 3.66 -19.00
C SER A 10 -17.83 3.25 -18.04
N GLU A 11 -18.98 2.88 -18.60
CA GLU A 11 -20.12 2.40 -17.80
C GLU A 11 -19.75 1.21 -16.91
N GLU A 12 -18.87 0.34 -17.39
CA GLU A 12 -18.32 -0.78 -16.63
C GLU A 12 -17.61 -0.31 -15.36
N ILE A 13 -16.69 0.66 -15.46
CA ILE A 13 -15.96 1.18 -14.30
C ILE A 13 -16.93 1.91 -13.36
N HIS A 14 -17.84 2.69 -13.92
CA HIS A 14 -18.82 3.43 -13.14
C HIS A 14 -19.69 2.48 -12.29
N GLU A 15 -20.17 1.38 -12.86
CA GLU A 15 -20.99 0.43 -12.11
C GLU A 15 -20.19 -0.35 -11.06
N GLN A 16 -18.98 -0.80 -11.39
CA GLN A 16 -18.10 -1.45 -10.39
C GLN A 16 -17.80 -0.53 -9.19
N LEU A 17 -17.56 0.76 -9.44
CA LEU A 17 -17.35 1.72 -8.35
C LEU A 17 -18.63 1.97 -7.56
N ARG A 18 -19.80 1.99 -8.21
CA ARG A 18 -21.09 2.14 -7.55
C ARG A 18 -21.39 0.95 -6.65
N GLU A 19 -21.14 -0.28 -7.10
CA GLU A 19 -21.30 -1.49 -6.28
C GLU A 19 -20.42 -1.42 -5.03
N ARG A 20 -19.14 -1.10 -5.18
CA ARG A 20 -18.22 -0.96 -4.04
C ARG A 20 -18.59 0.17 -3.09
N ALA A 21 -19.17 1.25 -3.61
CA ALA A 21 -19.68 2.36 -2.79
C ALA A 21 -20.88 1.90 -1.95
N LYS A 22 -21.81 1.12 -2.53
CA LYS A 22 -22.94 0.50 -1.82
C LYS A 22 -22.46 -0.47 -0.73
N GLU A 23 -21.50 -1.35 -1.03
CA GLU A 23 -20.89 -2.25 -0.03
C GLU A 23 -20.27 -1.51 1.14
N SER A 24 -19.74 -0.32 0.87
CA SER A 24 -19.13 0.56 1.88
C SER A 24 -20.13 1.51 2.56
N ASN A 25 -21.42 1.40 2.26
CA ASN A 25 -22.50 2.26 2.73
C ASN A 25 -22.20 3.77 2.57
N CYS A 26 -21.68 4.16 1.40
CA CYS A 26 -21.32 5.54 1.08
C CYS A 26 -21.74 5.90 -0.35
N THR A 27 -21.78 7.20 -0.67
CA THR A 27 -22.00 7.67 -2.03
C THR A 27 -20.79 7.39 -2.91
N LEU A 28 -21.00 7.34 -4.23
CA LEU A 28 -19.90 7.15 -5.20
C LEU A 28 -18.83 8.25 -5.06
N GLY A 29 -19.25 9.49 -4.85
CA GLY A 29 -18.32 10.61 -4.65
C GLY A 29 -17.48 10.47 -3.38
N GLU A 30 -18.09 10.06 -2.26
CA GLU A 30 -17.37 9.77 -1.02
C GLU A 30 -16.41 8.60 -1.18
N TYR A 31 -16.83 7.56 -1.89
CA TYR A 31 -15.99 6.40 -2.18
C TYR A 31 -14.74 6.81 -2.97
N VAL A 32 -14.90 7.57 -4.05
CA VAL A 32 -13.79 8.07 -4.88
C VAL A 32 -12.87 8.99 -4.08
N LEU A 33 -13.42 9.91 -3.29
CA LEU A 33 -12.62 10.79 -2.42
C LEU A 33 -11.81 10.00 -1.39
N ARG A 34 -12.39 8.93 -0.82
CA ARG A 34 -11.70 8.03 0.10
C ARG A 34 -10.55 7.31 -0.58
N LEU A 35 -10.73 6.87 -1.83
CA LEU A 35 -9.64 6.27 -2.62
C LEU A 35 -8.51 7.26 -2.87
N ILE A 36 -8.82 8.50 -3.29
CA ILE A 36 -7.81 9.54 -3.51
C ILE A 36 -7.03 9.82 -2.22
N ARG A 37 -7.71 9.93 -1.08
CA ARG A 37 -7.04 10.11 0.22
C ARG A 37 -6.13 8.95 0.57
N ALA A 38 -6.60 7.71 0.37
CA ALA A 38 -5.80 6.52 0.63
C ALA A 38 -4.58 6.44 -0.29
N ASP A 39 -4.72 6.86 -1.54
CA ASP A 39 -3.62 6.94 -2.50
C ASP A 39 -2.57 7.99 -2.09
N LEU A 40 -3.01 9.19 -1.68
CA LEU A 40 -2.12 10.25 -1.20
C LEU A 40 -1.37 9.87 0.09
N LEU A 41 -1.93 8.98 0.91
CA LEU A 41 -1.28 8.46 2.10
C LEU A 41 -0.20 7.42 1.78
N ARG A 42 -0.24 6.78 0.61
CA ARG A 42 0.78 5.82 0.19
C ARG A 42 2.00 6.60 -0.28
N PRO A 43 3.19 6.41 0.34
CA PRO A 43 4.40 6.97 -0.24
C PRO A 43 4.57 6.38 -1.63
N SER A 44 4.89 7.22 -2.61
CA SER A 44 5.26 6.73 -3.94
C SER A 44 6.41 5.73 -3.79
N VAL A 45 6.48 4.71 -4.65
CA VAL A 45 7.57 3.72 -4.60
C VAL A 45 8.94 4.41 -4.61
N ALA A 46 9.06 5.52 -5.35
CA ALA A 46 10.25 6.36 -5.36
C ALA A 46 10.55 7.00 -3.99
N LYS A 47 9.54 7.58 -3.33
CA LYS A 47 9.68 8.15 -1.97
C LYS A 47 9.99 7.08 -0.94
N TRP A 48 9.29 5.95 -0.99
CA TRP A 48 9.56 4.80 -0.12
C TRP A 48 10.99 4.27 -0.29
N LYS A 49 11.48 4.18 -1.53
CA LYS A 49 12.86 3.77 -1.82
C LYS A 49 13.88 4.77 -1.28
N ALA A 50 13.63 6.07 -1.43
CA ALA A 50 14.47 7.12 -0.84
C ALA A 50 14.48 7.04 0.70
N ASP A 51 13.32 6.84 1.31
CA ASP A 51 13.18 6.69 2.77
C ASP A 51 13.87 5.42 3.30
N MET A 52 13.90 4.34 2.51
CA MET A 52 14.62 3.11 2.85
C MET A 52 16.14 3.27 2.70
N LEU A 53 16.61 3.89 1.62
CA LEU A 53 18.04 4.11 1.37
C LEU A 53 18.66 5.13 2.34
N GLY A 54 17.85 6.05 2.89
CA GLY A 54 18.29 7.03 3.89
C GLY A 54 18.33 6.51 5.33
N ARG A 55 17.80 5.31 5.60
CA ARG A 55 17.90 4.72 6.94
C ARG A 55 19.28 4.09 7.13
N PRO A 56 19.95 4.31 8.27
CA PRO A 56 21.12 3.51 8.60
C PRO A 56 20.68 2.04 8.59
N GLY A 57 21.33 1.24 7.76
CA GLY A 57 21.06 -0.20 7.71
C GLY A 57 21.13 -0.75 9.12
N ALA A 58 20.18 -1.62 9.49
CA ALA A 58 20.29 -2.34 10.74
C ALA A 58 21.66 -3.03 10.75
N ALA A 59 22.50 -2.71 11.75
CA ALA A 59 23.77 -3.37 11.95
C ALA A 59 23.49 -4.79 12.45
N ILE A 60 23.06 -5.64 11.52
CA ILE A 60 22.85 -7.05 11.77
C ILE A 60 24.23 -7.69 11.65
N ASP A 61 24.69 -8.29 12.74
CA ASP A 61 25.87 -9.12 12.70
C ASP A 61 25.59 -10.33 11.82
N THR A 62 26.24 -10.38 10.67
CA THR A 62 26.13 -11.49 9.71
C THR A 62 26.52 -12.82 10.37
N GLN A 63 27.45 -12.80 11.33
CA GLN A 63 27.87 -14.00 12.03
C GLN A 63 26.75 -14.55 12.91
N PHE A 64 26.05 -13.68 13.64
CA PHE A 64 24.85 -14.04 14.41
C PHE A 64 23.77 -14.68 13.54
N VAL A 65 23.50 -14.14 12.34
CA VAL A 65 22.51 -14.70 11.40
C VAL A 65 22.92 -16.09 10.94
N ILE A 66 24.19 -16.29 10.59
CA ILE A 66 24.71 -17.59 10.16
C ILE A 66 24.58 -18.62 11.28
N ASP A 67 24.92 -18.24 12.50
CA ASP A 67 24.88 -19.14 13.65
C ASP A 67 23.44 -19.52 14.04
N GLU A 68 22.48 -18.59 13.91
CA GLU A 68 21.06 -18.88 14.14
C GLU A 68 20.47 -19.81 13.05
N ILE A 69 20.82 -19.59 11.77
CA ILE A 69 20.42 -20.49 10.67
C ILE A 69 20.95 -21.91 10.91
N ARG A 70 22.22 -22.02 11.35
CA ARG A 70 22.83 -23.32 11.67
C ARG A 70 22.11 -23.98 12.85
N ARG A 71 21.84 -23.24 13.92
CA ARG A 71 21.10 -23.72 15.09
C ARG A 71 19.72 -24.27 14.70
N MET A 72 18.96 -23.53 13.89
CA MET A 72 17.64 -23.98 13.42
C MET A 72 17.72 -25.27 12.62
N ARG A 73 18.70 -25.39 11.70
CA ARG A 73 18.92 -26.61 10.91
C ARG A 73 19.28 -27.80 11.79
N ASP A 74 20.11 -27.60 12.80
CA ASP A 74 20.62 -28.68 13.64
C ASP A 74 19.59 -29.13 14.69
N THR A 75 18.61 -28.27 15.04
CA THR A 75 17.49 -28.59 15.95
C THR A 75 16.31 -29.25 15.21
N ALA A 76 16.23 -29.11 13.90
CA ALA A 76 15.21 -29.73 13.05
C ALA A 76 15.55 -31.19 12.65
N LYS A 77 16.57 -31.78 13.26
CA LYS A 77 17.08 -33.13 13.00
C LYS A 77 16.97 -33.99 14.26
#